data_AF-W2M7W1-F1
#
_entry.id   AF-W2M7W1-F1
#
_cell.length_a   1.000
_cell.length_b   1.000
_cell.length_c   1.000
_cell.angle_alpha   90.00
_cell.angle_beta   90.00
_cell.angle_gamma   90.00
#
_symmetry.space_group_name_H-M   'P 1'
#
loop_
_entity.id
_entity.type
_entity.pdbx_description
1 polymer ?
#
loop_
_entity_poly.entity_id
_entity_poly.type
_entity_poly.pdbx_seq_one_letter_code
_entity_poly.pdbx_strand_id
1 'polypeptide(L)'
;MLWSQTFTSSTVSLQTAEKARSAVASYFSSHENSDGSDVNKWSVAEDDTGSKREYGNPARGPFVRQFMRGLKKKKASEYVPARAVPISLQMLDVLHKFMVSAQDGFTEDYQM
;
A
#
# COMPACT_ATOMS: atom_id res chain seq x y z
N MET A 1 35.33 -4.45 -24.16
CA MET A 1 34.76 -4.76 -22.82
C MET A 1 33.44 -4.02 -22.70
N LEU A 2 32.32 -4.71 -22.93
CA LEU A 2 30.98 -4.11 -22.82
C LEU A 2 30.51 -4.20 -21.36
N TRP A 3 30.21 -3.07 -20.75
CA TRP A 3 29.43 -3.01 -19.52
C TRP A 3 27.97 -3.28 -19.86
N SER A 4 27.50 -4.52 -19.66
CA SER A 4 26.06 -4.78 -19.61
C SER A 4 25.56 -4.42 -18.22
N GLN A 5 24.98 -3.22 -18.10
CA GLN A 5 24.25 -2.78 -16.90
C GLN A 5 23.03 -3.69 -16.66
N THR A 6 23.06 -4.45 -15.57
CA THR A 6 21.97 -5.30 -15.08
C THR A 6 20.94 -4.52 -14.23
N PHE A 7 20.68 -3.25 -14.55
CA PHE A 7 19.75 -2.40 -13.77
C PHE A 7 18.27 -2.76 -13.91
N THR A 8 17.91 -3.62 -14.87
CA THR A 8 16.51 -3.96 -15.17
C THR A 8 15.96 -5.13 -14.33
N SER A 9 16.80 -5.95 -13.70
CA SER A 9 16.35 -7.12 -12.92
C SER A 9 15.95 -6.77 -11.48
N SER A 10 16.66 -5.83 -10.85
CA SER A 10 16.41 -5.43 -9.45
C SER A 10 15.15 -4.60 -9.28
N THR A 11 14.83 -3.73 -10.24
CA THR A 11 13.67 -2.83 -10.20
C THR A 11 12.36 -3.57 -10.40
N VAL A 12 12.29 -4.47 -11.41
CA VAL A 12 11.12 -5.32 -11.67
C VAL A 12 10.85 -6.29 -10.51
N SER A 13 11.91 -6.88 -9.93
CA SER A 13 11.76 -7.77 -8.76
C SER A 13 11.31 -7.02 -7.49
N LEU A 14 11.74 -5.77 -7.31
CA LEU A 14 11.32 -4.94 -6.19
C LEU A 14 9.84 -4.53 -6.30
N GLN A 15 9.40 -4.04 -7.48
CA GLN A 15 8.00 -3.71 -7.71
C GLN A 15 7.07 -4.93 -7.54
N THR A 16 7.52 -6.09 -8.01
CA THR A 16 6.78 -7.35 -7.82
C THR A 16 6.66 -7.71 -6.32
N ALA A 17 7.75 -7.57 -5.57
CA ALA A 17 7.74 -7.78 -4.12
C ALA A 17 6.85 -6.76 -3.39
N GLU A 18 6.86 -5.50 -3.79
CA GLU A 18 5.99 -4.45 -3.24
C GLU A 18 4.52 -4.74 -3.54
N LYS A 19 4.18 -5.12 -4.77
CA LYS A 19 2.81 -5.50 -5.15
C LYS A 19 2.32 -6.70 -4.36
N ALA A 20 3.14 -7.73 -4.20
CA ALA A 20 2.81 -8.90 -3.38
C ALA A 20 2.55 -8.51 -1.92
N ARG A 21 3.37 -7.61 -1.34
CA ARG A 21 3.13 -7.11 0.01
C ARG A 21 1.83 -6.32 0.13
N SER A 22 1.56 -5.42 -0.80
CA SER A 22 0.34 -4.61 -0.79
C SER A 22 -0.91 -5.47 -0.95
N ALA A 23 -0.87 -6.48 -1.82
CA ALA A 23 -1.97 -7.43 -1.97
C ALA A 23 -2.24 -8.21 -0.68
N VAL A 24 -1.19 -8.73 -0.03
CA VAL A 24 -1.31 -9.45 1.26
C VAL A 24 -1.84 -8.53 2.37
N ALA A 25 -1.30 -7.32 2.48
CA ALA A 25 -1.75 -6.35 3.48
C ALA A 25 -3.21 -5.94 3.25
N SER A 26 -3.60 -5.70 2.00
CA SER A 26 -4.98 -5.36 1.65
C SER A 26 -5.95 -6.50 1.95
N TYR A 27 -5.56 -7.74 1.63
CA TYR A 27 -6.37 -8.92 1.89
C TYR A 27 -6.66 -9.09 3.38
N PHE A 28 -5.65 -8.96 4.23
CA PHE A 28 -5.82 -9.09 5.69
C PHE A 28 -6.27 -7.80 6.41
N SER A 29 -6.48 -6.70 5.69
CA SER A 29 -7.01 -5.46 6.26
C SER A 29 -8.54 -5.42 6.26
N SER A 30 -9.23 -6.33 5.57
CA SER A 30 -10.70 -6.38 5.61
C SER A 30 -11.19 -6.84 6.98
N HIS A 31 -12.25 -6.17 7.47
CA HIS A 31 -12.83 -6.43 8.79
C HIS A 31 -13.41 -7.85 8.91
N GLU A 32 -13.73 -8.49 7.79
CA GLU A 32 -14.23 -9.88 7.74
C GLU A 32 -13.17 -10.91 8.15
N ASN A 33 -11.89 -10.56 8.02
CA ASN A 33 -10.76 -11.42 8.38
C ASN A 33 -10.29 -11.22 9.83
N SER A 34 -10.97 -10.35 10.59
CA SER A 34 -10.71 -10.11 12.01
C SER A 34 -11.96 -10.48 12.78
N ASP A 35 -11.91 -11.60 13.50
CA ASP A 35 -12.98 -12.07 14.39
C ASP A 35 -13.17 -11.20 15.65
N GLY A 36 -12.58 -9.99 15.69
CA GLY A 36 -12.54 -9.12 16.86
C GLY A 36 -11.65 -9.62 18.00
N SER A 37 -10.96 -10.76 17.85
CA SER A 37 -9.99 -11.25 18.84
C SER A 37 -8.62 -10.56 18.67
N ASP A 38 -7.67 -10.89 19.54
CA ASP A 38 -6.36 -10.23 19.62
C ASP A 38 -5.67 -10.13 18.25
N VAL A 39 -5.56 -8.89 17.75
CA VAL A 39 -4.92 -8.53 16.46
C VAL A 39 -3.44 -8.94 16.37
N ASN A 40 -2.82 -9.32 17.48
CA ASN A 40 -1.43 -9.79 17.54
C ASN A 40 -1.28 -11.30 17.44
N LYS A 41 -2.38 -12.06 17.53
CA LYS A 41 -2.35 -13.53 17.55
C LYS A 41 -3.03 -14.10 16.31
N TRP A 42 -2.55 -15.27 15.88
CA TRP A 42 -3.24 -16.14 14.92
C TRP A 42 -3.25 -17.54 15.51
N SER A 43 -4.42 -18.16 15.59
CA SER A 43 -4.55 -19.54 16.02
C SER A 43 -5.74 -20.20 15.34
N VAL A 44 -5.59 -21.47 15.00
CA VAL A 44 -6.68 -22.33 14.58
C VAL A 44 -6.97 -23.27 15.73
N ALA A 45 -8.17 -23.25 16.28
CA ALA A 45 -8.60 -24.19 17.30
C ALA A 45 -9.59 -25.17 16.67
N GLU A 46 -9.41 -26.45 16.97
CA GLU A 46 -10.34 -27.50 16.57
C GLU A 46 -11.36 -27.67 17.68
N ASP A 47 -12.64 -27.69 17.34
CA ASP A 47 -13.71 -27.96 18.30
C ASP A 47 -13.93 -29.46 18.51
N ASP A 48 -14.77 -29.81 19.48
CA ASP A 48 -15.05 -31.20 19.84
C ASP A 48 -15.69 -32.02 18.70
N THR A 49 -16.17 -31.35 17.64
CA THR A 49 -16.71 -31.99 16.44
C THR A 49 -15.66 -32.19 15.34
N GLY A 50 -14.41 -31.80 15.58
CA GLY A 50 -13.32 -31.81 14.59
C GLY A 50 -13.36 -30.62 13.63
N SER A 51 -14.26 -29.65 13.84
CA SER A 51 -14.35 -28.46 12.99
C SER A 51 -13.32 -27.43 13.43
N LYS A 52 -12.57 -26.91 12.45
CA LYS A 52 -11.53 -25.90 12.71
C LYS A 52 -12.13 -24.51 12.67
N ARG A 53 -11.94 -23.76 13.76
CA ARG A 53 -12.27 -22.35 13.87
C ARG A 53 -11.00 -21.52 13.92
N GLU A 54 -10.99 -20.45 13.15
CA GLU A 54 -9.85 -19.55 13.01
C GLU A 54 -10.06 -18.32 13.90
N TYR A 55 -9.02 -17.92 14.63
CA TYR A 55 -9.07 -16.81 15.57
C TYR A 55 -7.89 -15.85 15.38
N GLY A 56 -8.19 -14.56 15.42
CA GLY A 56 -7.23 -13.47 15.40
C GLY A 56 -6.88 -12.99 14.00
N ASN A 57 -5.70 -12.40 13.84
CA ASN A 57 -5.27 -11.80 12.58
C ASN A 57 -4.47 -12.81 11.74
N PRO A 58 -5.00 -13.29 10.59
CA PRO A 58 -4.29 -14.27 9.76
C PRO A 58 -2.98 -13.74 9.15
N ALA A 59 -2.76 -12.42 9.11
CA ALA A 59 -1.45 -11.85 8.75
C ALA A 59 -0.33 -12.25 9.73
N ARG A 60 -0.70 -12.68 10.95
CA ARG A 60 0.21 -13.25 11.96
C ARG A 60 0.40 -14.76 11.79
N GLY A 61 -0.09 -15.38 10.72
CA GLY A 61 0.21 -16.76 10.40
C GLY A 61 1.71 -17.00 10.18
N PRO A 62 2.28 -18.15 10.60
CA PRO A 62 3.69 -18.48 10.34
C PRO A 62 4.05 -18.40 8.85
N PHE A 63 3.17 -18.92 7.99
CA PHE A 63 3.34 -18.88 6.54
C PHE A 63 3.39 -17.44 6.01
N VAL A 64 2.40 -16.61 6.35
CA VAL A 64 2.33 -15.21 5.89
C VAL A 64 3.56 -14.42 6.36
N ARG A 65 3.98 -14.59 7.62
CA ARG A 65 5.19 -13.94 8.13
C ARG A 65 6.45 -14.37 7.38
N GLN A 66 6.62 -15.67 7.13
CA GLN A 66 7.76 -16.18 6.38
C GLN A 66 7.76 -15.66 4.94
N PHE A 67 6.59 -15.71 4.28
CA PHE A 67 6.40 -15.16 2.94
C PHE A 67 6.80 -13.67 2.88
N MET A 68 6.24 -12.85 3.77
CA MET A 68 6.51 -11.41 3.82
C MET A 68 7.97 -11.08 4.17
N ARG A 69 8.64 -11.94 4.95
CA ARG A 69 10.08 -11.84 5.26
C ARG A 69 10.97 -12.18 4.06
N GLY A 70 10.54 -13.10 3.21
CA GLY A 70 11.25 -13.50 1.99
C GLY A 70 11.21 -12.44 0.89
N LEU A 71 10.23 -11.55 0.91
CA LEU A 71 10.14 -10.46 -0.05
C LEU A 71 11.20 -9.38 0.23
N LYS A 72 11.79 -8.78 -0.81
CA LYS A 72 12.70 -7.61 -0.66
C LYS A 72 11.90 -6.36 -0.35
N LYS A 73 12.27 -5.60 0.70
CA LYS A 73 11.61 -4.33 1.07
C LYS A 73 12.47 -3.18 0.61
N LYS A 74 11.87 -2.24 -0.13
CA LYS A 74 12.53 -0.99 -0.48
C LYS A 74 12.94 -0.28 0.80
N LYS A 75 14.21 0.13 0.87
CA LYS A 75 14.70 0.89 2.01
C LYS A 75 14.18 2.32 1.88
N ALA A 76 13.77 2.93 2.99
CA ALA A 76 13.31 4.33 2.99
C ALA A 76 14.39 5.28 2.44
N SER A 77 15.67 4.94 2.62
CA SER A 77 16.81 5.68 2.06
C SER A 77 16.94 5.61 0.53
N GLU A 78 16.32 4.61 -0.11
CA GLU A 78 16.29 4.44 -1.58
C GLU A 78 15.09 5.15 -2.19
N TYR A 79 14.12 5.55 -1.37
CA TYR A 79 13.06 6.45 -1.78
C TYR A 79 13.61 7.87 -1.81
N VAL A 80 14.13 8.27 -2.96
CA VAL A 80 14.25 9.68 -3.30
C VAL A 80 12.90 10.07 -3.87
N PRO A 81 12.03 10.83 -3.15
CA PRO A 81 10.89 11.44 -3.81
C PRO A 81 11.45 12.22 -4.98
N ALA A 82 10.94 11.98 -6.19
CA ALA A 82 11.31 12.78 -7.34
C ALA A 82 11.12 14.24 -6.92
N ARG A 83 12.23 14.98 -6.77
CA ARG A 83 12.16 16.39 -6.38
C ARG A 83 11.19 17.03 -7.34
N ALA A 84 10.10 17.58 -6.80
CA ALA A 84 9.17 18.35 -7.60
C ALA A 84 10.01 19.42 -8.32
N VAL A 85 9.88 19.48 -9.64
CA VAL A 85 10.56 20.52 -10.41
C VAL A 85 10.05 21.85 -9.84
N PRO A 86 10.95 22.79 -9.48
CA PRO A 86 10.51 24.07 -8.96
C PRO A 86 9.55 24.72 -9.97
N ILE A 87 8.35 25.01 -9.50
CA ILE A 87 7.36 25.75 -10.28
C ILE A 87 7.85 27.20 -10.40
N SER A 88 7.81 27.76 -11.61
CA SER A 88 8.12 29.16 -11.82
C SER A 88 7.05 30.06 -11.21
N LEU A 89 7.42 31.28 -10.82
CA LEU A 89 6.45 32.27 -10.32
C LEU A 89 5.32 32.55 -11.33
N GLN A 90 5.62 32.48 -12.63
CA GLN A 90 4.62 32.64 -13.69
C GLN A 90 3.58 31.51 -13.67
N MET A 91 4.00 30.25 -13.48
CA MET A 91 3.07 29.12 -13.36
C MET A 91 2.24 29.19 -12.07
N LEU A 92 2.83 29.68 -10.97
CA LEU A 92 2.09 29.96 -9.74
C LEU A 92 0.98 30.99 -9.95
N ASP A 93 1.24 32.07 -10.71
CA ASP A 93 0.24 33.09 -11.03
C ASP A 93 -0.90 32.54 -11.90
N VAL A 94 -0.59 31.67 -12.88
CA VAL A 94 -1.60 30.99 -13.71
C VAL A 94 -2.48 30.07 -12.85
N LEU A 95 -1.88 29.28 -11.96
CA LEU A 95 -2.63 28.41 -11.05
C LEU A 95 -3.51 29.22 -10.09
N HIS A 96 -3.00 30.32 -9.55
CA HIS A 96 -3.75 31.22 -8.68
C HIS A 96 -4.99 31.79 -9.39
N LYS A 97 -4.81 32.33 -10.60
CA LYS A 97 -5.92 32.83 -11.43
C LYS A 97 -6.96 31.75 -11.74
N PHE A 98 -6.50 30.55 -12.07
CA PHE A 98 -7.39 29.41 -12.32
C PHE A 98 -8.21 29.04 -11.07
N MET A 99 -7.59 28.94 -9.89
CA MET A 99 -8.30 28.63 -8.64
C MET A 99 -9.31 29.71 -8.26
N VAL A 100 -8.95 30.99 -8.42
CA VAL A 100 -9.86 32.11 -8.18
C VAL A 100 -11.04 32.09 -9.15
N SER A 101 -10.82 31.78 -10.43
CA SER A 101 -11.90 31.64 -11.42
C SER A 101 -12.77 30.40 -11.22
N ALA A 102 -12.24 29.34 -10.61
CA ALA A 102 -12.97 28.10 -10.36
C ALA A 102 -13.90 28.20 -9.15
N GLN A 103 -13.69 29.16 -8.24
CA GLN A 103 -14.57 29.39 -7.09
C GLN A 103 -15.96 29.93 -7.48
N ASP A 104 -16.11 30.55 -8.65
CA ASP A 104 -17.41 31.01 -9.16
C ASP A 104 -18.25 29.90 -9.81
N GLY A 105 -17.73 28.66 -9.93
CA GLY A 105 -18.35 27.56 -10.68
C GLY A 105 -18.83 26.36 -9.87
N PHE A 106 -18.65 26.35 -8.54
CA PHE A 106 -19.10 25.27 -7.65
C PHE A 106 -20.21 25.77 -6.71
N THR A 107 -21.31 26.26 -7.25
CA THR A 107 -22.58 26.26 -6.51
C THR A 107 -23.14 24.83 -6.56
N GLU A 108 -23.05 24.11 -5.44
CA GLU A 108 -23.88 22.93 -5.25
C GLU A 108 -25.35 23.38 -5.24
N ASP A 109 -26.09 23.04 -6.29
CA ASP A 109 -27.53 23.20 -6.31
C ASP A 109 -28.13 22.24 -5.27
N TYR A 110 -28.31 22.71 -4.04
CA TYR A 110 -29.16 22.06 -3.05
C TYR A 110 -30.62 22.18 -3.51
N GLN A 111 -31.10 21.20 -4.26
CA GLN A 111 -32.55 21.01 -4.44
C GLN A 111 -33.14 20.42 -3.16
N MET A 112 -33.97 21.22 -2.49
CA MET A 112 -34.90 20.81 -1.41
C MET A 112 -36.10 20.06 -1.99
#